data_AF-A0A969AQ03-F1
#
_entry.id   AF-A0A969AQ03-F1
#
_cell.length_a   1.000
_cell.length_b   1.000
_cell.length_c   1.000
_cell.angle_alpha   90.00
_cell.angle_beta   90.00
_cell.angle_gamma   90.00
#
_symmetry.space_group_name_H-M   'P 1'
#
loop_
_entity.id
_entity.type
_entity.pdbx_description
1 polymer ?
#
loop_
_entity_poly.entity_id
_entity_poly.type
_entity_poly.pdbx_seq_one_letter_code
_entity_poly.pdbx_strand_id
1 'polypeptide(L)'
;MSTAPLSEKAKALIRKARIVSFASWHDVYSAEVIQRFQAADDQGRYLTDADLGQLRKANPETAASLQIVATLRDQVNAIVDEARGSVLAAFPDMTEPGGGLYPAERALACWRDFWHFLRCITYGIAGQRPDYTSAEGLHHMQLLYQELHVPLDAMVIGLEGIKQASLQRLDGPSPELAAYFDHLITQLKQFR
;
A
#
# COMPACT_ATOMS: atom_id res chain seq x y z
N MET A 1 -13.78 26.33 -4.88
CA MET A 1 -12.64 26.98 -4.21
C MET A 1 -11.38 26.34 -4.74
N SER A 2 -10.42 27.12 -5.21
CA SER A 2 -9.19 26.63 -5.83
C SER A 2 -8.33 25.93 -4.79
N THR A 3 -7.97 24.66 -5.01
CA THR A 3 -6.92 23.99 -4.25
C THR A 3 -5.61 24.77 -4.42
N ALA A 4 -4.99 25.16 -3.31
CA ALA A 4 -3.67 25.75 -3.36
C ALA A 4 -2.69 24.71 -3.96
N PRO A 5 -1.79 25.12 -4.87
CA PRO A 5 -0.83 24.18 -5.46
C PRO A 5 0.10 23.62 -4.37
N LEU A 6 0.49 22.35 -4.50
CA LEU A 6 1.47 21.71 -3.61
C LEU A 6 2.77 22.52 -3.55
N SER A 7 3.43 22.55 -2.38
CA SER A 7 4.74 23.16 -2.23
C SER A 7 5.79 22.48 -3.11
N GLU A 8 6.83 23.20 -3.53
CA GLU A 8 7.94 22.60 -4.30
C GLU A 8 8.63 21.48 -3.52
N LYS A 9 8.70 21.63 -2.19
CA LYS A 9 9.19 20.58 -1.28
C LYS A 9 8.31 19.33 -1.34
N ALA A 10 6.98 19.48 -1.25
CA ALA A 10 6.06 18.35 -1.37
C ALA A 10 6.18 17.65 -2.74
N LYS A 11 6.26 18.41 -3.84
CA LYS A 11 6.47 17.85 -5.19
C LYS A 11 7.78 17.08 -5.32
N ALA A 12 8.86 17.58 -4.72
CA ALA A 12 10.15 16.90 -4.70
C ALA A 12 10.10 15.60 -3.88
N LEU A 13 9.44 15.62 -2.73
CA LEU A 13 9.28 14.47 -1.86
C LEU A 13 8.41 13.38 -2.48
N ILE A 14 7.32 13.73 -3.18
CA ILE A 14 6.46 12.76 -3.90
C ILE A 14 7.28 11.88 -4.85
N ARG A 15 8.24 12.46 -5.58
CA ARG A 15 9.09 11.70 -6.51
C ARG A 15 10.02 10.72 -5.80
N LYS A 16 10.38 11.00 -4.56
CA LYS A 16 11.32 10.21 -3.75
C LYS A 16 10.63 9.22 -2.80
N ALA A 17 9.36 9.43 -2.48
CA ALA A 17 8.55 8.60 -1.60
C ALA A 17 8.11 7.27 -2.25
N ARG A 18 9.03 6.60 -2.96
CA ARG A 18 8.83 5.27 -3.55
C ARG A 18 9.12 4.21 -2.50
N ILE A 19 8.07 3.76 -1.83
CA ILE A 19 8.21 2.85 -0.68
C ILE A 19 8.49 1.40 -1.05
N VAL A 20 8.39 0.99 -2.31
CA VAL A 20 8.65 -0.38 -2.74
C VAL A 20 10.13 -0.55 -3.06
N SER A 21 10.70 -1.70 -2.69
CA SER A 21 12.04 -2.11 -3.10
C SER A 21 12.11 -3.63 -3.25
N PHE A 22 12.82 -4.08 -4.27
CA PHE A 22 13.14 -5.49 -4.52
C PHE A 22 14.66 -5.75 -4.43
N ALA A 23 15.43 -4.79 -3.89
CA ALA A 23 16.88 -4.85 -3.90
C ALA A 23 17.44 -6.11 -3.18
N SER A 24 16.78 -6.53 -2.10
CA SER A 24 17.17 -7.70 -1.31
C SER A 24 16.68 -9.03 -1.90
N TRP A 25 15.96 -9.03 -3.02
CA TRP A 25 15.33 -10.25 -3.57
C TRP A 25 16.22 -11.03 -4.55
N HIS A 26 17.37 -10.47 -4.92
CA HIS A 26 18.32 -11.08 -5.86
C HIS A 26 18.95 -12.38 -5.33
N ASP A 27 18.83 -12.64 -4.04
CA ASP A 27 19.26 -13.86 -3.38
C ASP A 27 18.34 -15.06 -3.67
N VAL A 28 17.06 -14.81 -3.96
CA VAL A 28 16.03 -15.84 -4.15
C VAL A 28 15.45 -15.83 -5.57
N TYR A 29 15.31 -14.66 -6.18
CA TYR A 29 14.66 -14.51 -7.48
C TYR A 29 15.62 -14.10 -8.59
N SER A 30 15.34 -14.61 -9.79
CA SER A 30 16.07 -14.19 -11.00
C SER A 30 15.80 -12.73 -11.34
N ALA A 31 16.72 -12.10 -12.07
CA ALA A 31 16.57 -10.73 -12.54
C ALA A 31 15.29 -10.53 -13.37
N GLU A 32 14.85 -11.54 -14.14
CA GLU A 32 13.60 -11.48 -14.90
C GLU A 32 12.36 -11.41 -13.99
N VAL A 33 12.34 -12.21 -12.92
CA VAL A 33 11.25 -12.19 -11.94
C VAL A 33 11.20 -10.84 -11.23
N ILE A 34 12.35 -10.35 -10.76
CA ILE A 34 12.44 -9.04 -10.09
C ILE A 34 12.00 -7.91 -11.04
N GLN A 35 12.43 -7.94 -12.29
CA GLN A 35 12.07 -6.94 -13.29
C GLN A 35 10.55 -6.87 -13.53
N ARG A 36 9.83 -7.98 -13.36
CA ARG A 36 8.38 -8.01 -13.49
C ARG A 36 7.68 -7.23 -12.38
N PHE A 37 8.13 -7.42 -11.14
CA PHE A 37 7.64 -6.61 -10.01
C PHE A 37 8.02 -5.14 -10.18
N GLN A 38 9.27 -4.87 -10.57
CA GLN A 38 9.76 -3.50 -10.79
C GLN A 38 8.94 -2.78 -11.88
N ALA A 39 8.67 -3.44 -13.01
CA ALA A 39 7.88 -2.86 -14.09
C ALA A 39 6.44 -2.54 -13.68
N ALA A 40 5.82 -3.37 -12.83
CA ALA A 40 4.50 -3.10 -12.29
C ALA A 40 4.51 -1.90 -11.33
N ASP A 41 5.54 -1.80 -10.47
CA ASP A 41 5.70 -0.67 -9.55
C ASP A 41 6.00 0.65 -10.27
N ASP A 42 6.85 0.62 -11.30
CA ASP A 42 7.17 1.78 -12.13
C ASP A 42 5.95 2.35 -12.86
N GLN A 43 5.00 1.48 -13.19
CA GLN A 43 3.71 1.83 -13.80
C GLN A 43 2.63 2.15 -12.75
N GLY A 44 2.93 2.02 -11.46
CA GLY A 44 1.97 2.27 -10.36
C GLY A 44 0.76 1.34 -10.39
N ARG A 45 0.87 0.14 -10.96
CA ARG A 45 -0.25 -0.78 -11.21
C ARG A 45 -0.13 -2.08 -10.43
N TYR A 46 -1.24 -2.73 -10.14
CA TYR A 46 -1.23 -4.10 -9.63
C TYR A 46 -0.64 -5.08 -10.67
N LEU A 47 -0.22 -6.25 -10.20
CA LEU A 47 0.18 -7.36 -11.06
C LEU A 47 -1.03 -7.83 -11.90
N THR A 48 -0.85 -7.91 -13.21
CA THR A 48 -1.86 -8.42 -14.14
C THR A 48 -1.93 -9.93 -14.12
N ASP A 49 -2.97 -10.53 -14.70
CA ASP A 49 -3.04 -11.99 -14.85
C ASP A 49 -1.86 -12.55 -15.67
N ALA A 50 -1.37 -11.77 -16.63
CA ALA A 50 -0.16 -12.11 -17.37
C ALA A 50 1.07 -12.12 -16.46
N ASP A 51 1.21 -11.14 -15.57
CA ASP A 51 2.31 -11.10 -14.60
C ASP A 51 2.24 -12.30 -13.65
N LEU A 52 1.07 -12.54 -13.05
CA LEU A 52 0.84 -13.66 -12.13
C LEU A 52 1.09 -15.01 -12.83
N GLY A 53 0.65 -15.16 -14.08
CA GLY A 53 0.89 -16.36 -14.87
C GLY A 53 2.38 -16.64 -15.12
N GLN A 54 3.18 -15.60 -15.33
CA GLN A 54 4.64 -15.74 -15.49
C GLN A 54 5.34 -16.01 -14.16
N LEU A 55 4.94 -15.35 -13.07
CA LEU A 55 5.46 -15.62 -11.72
C LEU A 55 5.21 -17.08 -11.33
N ARG A 56 4.00 -17.60 -11.59
CA ARG A 56 3.67 -19.00 -11.33
C ARG A 56 4.51 -19.98 -12.15
N LYS A 57 4.84 -19.64 -13.40
CA LYS A 57 5.73 -20.46 -14.24
C LYS A 57 7.17 -20.47 -13.70
N ALA A 58 7.64 -19.33 -13.20
CA ALA A 58 8.98 -19.20 -12.63
C ALA A 58 9.10 -19.93 -11.28
N ASN A 59 8.06 -19.88 -10.44
CA ASN A 59 8.01 -20.63 -9.18
C ASN A 59 6.58 -21.17 -8.92
N PRO A 60 6.31 -22.45 -9.24
CA PRO A 60 5.00 -23.06 -9.02
C PRO A 60 4.52 -23.08 -7.57
N GLU A 61 5.43 -23.06 -6.58
CA GLU A 61 5.09 -23.07 -5.15
C GLU A 61 4.36 -21.78 -4.70
N THR A 62 4.53 -20.69 -5.45
CA THR A 62 3.85 -19.41 -5.19
C THR A 62 2.36 -19.41 -5.58
N ALA A 63 1.84 -20.48 -6.19
CA ALA A 63 0.50 -20.51 -6.79
C ALA A 63 -0.62 -20.06 -5.83
N ALA A 64 -0.58 -20.50 -4.57
CA ALA A 64 -1.57 -20.09 -3.56
C ALA A 64 -1.48 -18.58 -3.25
N SER A 65 -0.28 -18.05 -3.05
CA SER A 65 -0.06 -16.62 -2.81
C SER A 65 -0.50 -15.77 -4.00
N LEU A 66 -0.24 -16.22 -5.23
CA LEU A 66 -0.65 -15.51 -6.44
C LEU A 66 -2.17 -15.50 -6.63
N GLN A 67 -2.87 -16.57 -6.23
CA GLN A 67 -4.34 -16.59 -6.21
C GLN A 67 -4.89 -15.57 -5.21
N ILE A 68 -4.31 -15.49 -4.01
CA ILE A 68 -4.67 -14.47 -3.02
C ILE A 68 -4.46 -13.07 -3.59
N VAL A 69 -3.32 -12.81 -4.24
CA VAL A 69 -3.03 -11.52 -4.88
C VAL A 69 -4.07 -11.15 -5.95
N ALA A 70 -4.50 -12.12 -6.78
CA ALA A 70 -5.57 -11.88 -7.75
C ALA A 70 -6.87 -11.47 -7.05
N THR A 71 -7.29 -12.22 -6.01
CA THR A 71 -8.50 -11.89 -5.24
C THR A 71 -8.41 -10.49 -4.62
N LEU A 72 -7.30 -10.14 -3.98
CA LEU A 72 -7.12 -8.83 -3.34
C LEU A 72 -7.12 -7.69 -4.36
N ARG A 73 -6.47 -7.89 -5.51
CA ARG A 73 -6.48 -6.93 -6.63
C ARG A 73 -7.90 -6.71 -7.14
N ASP A 74 -8.65 -7.77 -7.37
CA ASP A 74 -9.98 -7.71 -7.97
C ASP A 74 -11.01 -7.13 -6.98
N GLN A 75 -10.75 -7.24 -5.67
CA GLN A 75 -11.59 -6.70 -4.59
C GLN A 75 -11.09 -5.37 -4.01
N VAL A 76 -10.05 -4.76 -4.59
CA VAL A 76 -9.36 -3.59 -4.01
C VAL A 76 -10.30 -2.43 -3.66
N ASN A 77 -11.27 -2.12 -4.52
CA ASN A 77 -12.18 -0.98 -4.30
C ASN A 77 -13.05 -1.21 -3.06
N ALA A 78 -13.60 -2.42 -2.90
CA ALA A 78 -14.38 -2.78 -1.73
C ALA A 78 -13.53 -2.77 -0.44
N ILE A 79 -12.29 -3.26 -0.52
CA ILE A 79 -11.33 -3.23 0.61
C ILE A 79 -11.06 -1.78 1.05
N VAL A 80 -10.78 -0.89 0.09
CA VAL A 80 -10.50 0.52 0.37
C VAL A 80 -11.74 1.23 0.92
N ASP A 81 -12.93 0.92 0.41
CA ASP A 81 -14.20 1.49 0.90
C ASP A 81 -14.51 1.06 2.34
N GLU A 82 -14.28 -0.22 2.69
CA GLU A 82 -14.41 -0.73 4.06
C GLU A 82 -13.40 -0.06 5.00
N ALA A 83 -12.14 0.05 4.58
CA ALA A 83 -11.09 0.73 5.35
C ALA A 83 -11.41 2.21 5.57
N ARG A 84 -11.92 2.90 4.55
CA ARG A 84 -12.44 4.27 4.66
C ARG A 84 -13.55 4.35 5.71
N GLY A 85 -14.48 3.41 5.71
CA GLY A 85 -15.56 3.33 6.70
C GLY A 85 -15.02 3.27 8.13
N SER A 86 -13.99 2.45 8.37
CA SER A 86 -13.31 2.36 9.67
C SER A 86 -12.69 3.68 10.12
N VAL A 87 -12.05 4.41 9.20
CA VAL A 87 -11.47 5.74 9.50
C VAL A 87 -12.55 6.75 9.86
N LEU A 88 -13.63 6.83 9.08
CA LEU A 88 -14.71 7.77 9.31
C LEU A 88 -15.50 7.44 10.59
N ALA A 89 -15.63 6.16 10.95
CA ALA A 89 -16.22 5.76 12.22
C ALA A 89 -15.34 6.18 13.42
N ALA A 90 -14.01 6.07 13.29
CA ALA A 90 -13.07 6.48 14.33
C ALA A 90 -12.92 8.01 14.45
N PHE A 91 -13.04 8.73 13.33
CA PHE A 91 -12.93 10.19 13.24
C PHE A 91 -14.11 10.81 12.46
N PRO A 92 -15.30 10.95 13.07
CA PRO A 92 -16.51 11.38 12.37
C PRO A 92 -16.40 12.76 11.71
N ASP A 93 -15.71 13.71 12.35
CA ASP A 93 -15.61 15.10 11.88
C ASP A 93 -14.43 15.33 10.92
N MET A 94 -13.74 14.27 10.49
CA MET A 94 -12.45 14.39 9.79
C MET A 94 -12.56 14.99 8.39
N THR A 95 -13.71 14.83 7.74
CA THR A 95 -14.01 15.36 6.41
C THR A 95 -14.73 16.71 6.45
N GLU A 96 -15.13 17.18 7.63
CA GLU A 96 -15.81 18.45 7.83
C GLU A 96 -14.83 19.63 7.79
N PRO A 97 -15.28 20.88 7.56
CA PRO A 97 -14.42 22.06 7.61
C PRO A 97 -13.60 22.13 8.91
N GLY A 98 -12.26 22.14 8.77
CA GLY A 98 -11.32 22.10 9.90
C GLY A 98 -10.80 20.70 10.24
N GLY A 99 -11.43 19.64 9.72
CA GLY A 99 -10.96 18.26 9.83
C GLY A 99 -9.73 17.97 8.99
N GLY A 100 -8.95 16.96 9.42
CA GLY A 100 -7.66 16.62 8.79
C GLY A 100 -7.74 16.11 7.35
N LEU A 101 -8.91 15.69 6.88
CA LEU A 101 -9.18 15.24 5.51
C LEU A 101 -10.04 16.23 4.70
N TYR A 102 -10.30 17.42 5.24
CA TYR A 102 -10.89 18.53 4.50
C TYR A 102 -9.80 19.39 3.83
N PRO A 103 -10.02 19.91 2.61
CA PRO A 103 -11.19 19.70 1.73
C PRO A 103 -11.20 18.31 1.08
N ALA A 104 -12.29 18.00 0.35
CA ALA A 104 -12.53 16.67 -0.23
C ALA A 104 -11.36 16.10 -1.05
N GLU A 105 -10.53 16.94 -1.68
CA GLU A 105 -9.35 16.48 -2.41
C GLU A 105 -8.29 15.85 -1.50
N ARG A 106 -8.18 16.28 -0.24
CA ARG A 106 -7.31 15.62 0.77
C ARG A 106 -7.84 14.25 1.15
N ALA A 107 -9.15 14.12 1.34
CA ALA A 107 -9.78 12.81 1.55
C ALA A 107 -9.52 11.87 0.36
N LEU A 108 -9.74 12.34 -0.87
CA LEU A 108 -9.46 11.55 -2.08
C LEU A 108 -7.99 11.12 -2.19
N ALA A 109 -7.06 11.99 -1.82
CA ALA A 109 -5.64 11.64 -1.76
C ALA A 109 -5.35 10.55 -0.72
N CYS A 110 -5.94 10.65 0.48
CA CYS A 110 -5.82 9.63 1.52
C CYS A 110 -6.35 8.26 1.07
N TRP A 111 -7.53 8.22 0.43
CA TRP A 111 -8.10 6.97 -0.09
C TRP A 111 -7.28 6.37 -1.24
N ARG A 112 -6.65 7.21 -2.05
CA ARG A 112 -5.70 6.76 -3.08
C ARG A 112 -4.45 6.14 -2.45
N ASP A 113 -3.97 6.68 -1.32
CA ASP A 113 -2.83 6.09 -0.61
C ASP A 113 -3.17 4.69 -0.08
N PHE A 114 -4.41 4.44 0.35
CA PHE A 114 -4.86 3.10 0.77
C PHE A 114 -4.79 2.09 -0.39
N TRP A 115 -5.24 2.49 -1.57
CA TRP A 115 -5.10 1.69 -2.79
C TRP A 115 -3.63 1.41 -3.10
N HIS A 116 -2.75 2.41 -3.00
CA HIS A 116 -1.32 2.21 -3.22
C HIS A 116 -0.66 1.33 -2.16
N PHE A 117 -1.06 1.41 -0.89
CA PHE A 117 -0.51 0.54 0.16
C PHE A 117 -0.89 -0.91 -0.07
N LEU A 118 -2.15 -1.20 -0.39
CA LEU A 118 -2.55 -2.57 -0.69
C LEU A 118 -1.79 -3.09 -1.92
N ARG A 119 -1.55 -2.27 -2.95
CA ARG A 119 -0.69 -2.64 -4.09
C ARG A 119 0.71 -3.06 -3.65
N CYS A 120 1.38 -2.25 -2.84
CA CYS A 120 2.71 -2.56 -2.31
C CYS A 120 2.71 -3.87 -1.52
N ILE A 121 1.72 -4.06 -0.64
CA ILE A 121 1.54 -5.30 0.14
C ILE A 121 1.35 -6.50 -0.78
N THR A 122 0.56 -6.38 -1.86
CA THR A 122 0.38 -7.49 -2.81
C THR A 122 1.67 -7.90 -3.51
N TYR A 123 2.64 -7.00 -3.72
CA TYR A 123 3.94 -7.41 -4.24
C TYR A 123 4.69 -8.28 -3.24
N GLY A 124 4.72 -7.89 -1.96
CA GLY A 124 5.31 -8.70 -0.89
C GLY A 124 4.70 -10.10 -0.81
N ILE A 125 3.36 -10.18 -0.86
CA ILE A 125 2.62 -11.46 -0.86
C ILE A 125 2.98 -12.31 -2.08
N ALA A 126 2.94 -11.75 -3.29
CA ALA A 126 3.25 -12.46 -4.52
C ALA A 126 4.72 -12.93 -4.58
N GLY A 127 5.64 -12.14 -4.01
CA GLY A 127 7.04 -12.51 -3.86
C GLY A 127 7.33 -13.39 -2.64
N GLN A 128 6.35 -13.66 -1.78
CA GLN A 128 6.54 -14.37 -0.49
C GLN A 128 7.66 -13.78 0.37
N ARG A 129 7.80 -12.44 0.35
CA ARG A 129 8.92 -11.71 0.97
C ARG A 129 8.41 -10.47 1.71
N PRO A 130 8.58 -10.39 3.05
CA PRO A 130 8.10 -9.26 3.85
C PRO A 130 8.97 -8.00 3.69
N ASP A 131 10.20 -8.14 3.19
CA ASP A 131 11.15 -7.07 2.93
C ASP A 131 10.91 -6.42 1.54
N TYR A 132 9.66 -6.04 1.26
CA TYR A 132 9.25 -5.39 0.00
C TYR A 132 9.32 -3.86 0.04
N THR A 133 9.80 -3.27 1.16
CA THR A 133 9.81 -1.82 1.36
C THR A 133 11.20 -1.20 1.34
N SER A 134 11.31 0.01 0.78
CA SER A 134 12.52 0.85 0.80
C SER A 134 12.60 1.70 2.07
N ALA A 135 13.67 1.57 2.84
CA ALA A 135 13.93 2.44 3.99
C ALA A 135 14.08 3.92 3.58
N GLU A 136 14.78 4.19 2.46
CA GLU A 136 14.91 5.53 1.91
C GLU A 136 13.56 6.08 1.42
N GLY A 137 12.77 5.25 0.75
CA GLY A 137 11.44 5.62 0.28
C GLY A 137 10.49 5.97 1.42
N LEU A 138 10.49 5.14 2.48
CA LEU A 138 9.72 5.38 3.69
C LEU A 138 10.16 6.65 4.41
N HIS A 139 11.47 6.93 4.49
CA HIS A 139 11.98 8.18 5.06
C HIS A 139 11.45 9.41 4.29
N HIS A 140 11.49 9.39 2.96
CA HIS A 140 10.94 10.49 2.16
C HIS A 140 9.42 10.62 2.28
N MET A 141 8.71 9.49 2.44
CA MET A 141 7.27 9.48 2.72
C MET A 141 6.95 10.10 4.08
N GLN A 142 7.74 9.84 5.12
CA GLN A 142 7.60 10.48 6.42
C GLN A 142 7.74 12.00 6.31
N LEU A 143 8.79 12.48 5.63
CA LEU A 143 8.99 13.92 5.38
C LEU A 143 7.83 14.52 4.57
N LEU A 144 7.28 13.77 3.60
CA LEU A 144 6.13 14.20 2.81
C LEU A 144 4.88 14.33 3.70
N TYR A 145 4.63 13.35 4.57
CA TYR A 145 3.48 13.33 5.45
C TYR A 145 3.54 14.45 6.49
N GLN A 146 4.74 14.78 6.98
CA GLN A 146 4.98 15.94 7.84
C GLN A 146 4.70 17.25 7.08
N GLU A 147 5.25 17.42 5.88
CA GLU A 147 5.03 18.62 5.05
C GLU A 147 3.54 18.84 4.74
N LEU A 148 2.83 17.76 4.44
CA LEU A 148 1.40 17.79 4.11
C LEU A 148 0.49 17.75 5.33
N HIS A 149 1.02 17.70 6.55
CA HIS A 149 0.25 17.57 7.79
C HIS A 149 -0.78 16.42 7.71
N VAL A 150 -0.32 15.26 7.25
CA VAL A 150 -1.15 14.05 7.10
C VAL A 150 -1.50 13.52 8.49
N PRO A 151 -2.78 13.23 8.78
CA PRO A 151 -3.19 12.69 10.07
C PRO A 151 -2.77 11.21 10.21
N LEU A 152 -1.60 10.96 10.79
CA LEU A 152 -1.00 9.63 10.90
C LEU A 152 -1.87 8.61 11.65
N ASP A 153 -2.63 9.04 12.66
CA ASP A 153 -3.57 8.15 13.37
C ASP A 153 -4.63 7.57 12.43
N ALA A 154 -5.21 8.40 11.56
CA ALA A 154 -6.17 7.93 10.56
C ALA A 154 -5.53 7.03 9.50
N MET A 155 -4.28 7.32 9.09
CA MET A 155 -3.58 6.45 8.15
C MET A 155 -3.30 5.06 8.74
N VAL A 156 -2.94 4.98 10.02
CA VAL A 156 -2.74 3.71 10.73
C VAL A 156 -4.06 2.94 10.85
N ILE A 157 -5.15 3.58 11.29
CA ILE A 157 -6.48 2.94 11.36
C ILE A 157 -6.93 2.48 9.97
N GLY A 158 -6.70 3.28 8.94
CA GLY A 158 -7.00 2.92 7.57
C GLY A 158 -6.26 1.67 7.12
N LEU A 159 -4.95 1.60 7.38
CA LEU A 159 -4.15 0.44 7.01
C LEU A 159 -4.51 -0.82 7.83
N GLU A 160 -4.86 -0.68 9.10
CA GLU A 160 -5.45 -1.74 9.91
C GLU A 160 -6.81 -2.20 9.35
N GLY A 161 -7.63 -1.26 8.86
CA GLY A 161 -8.88 -1.55 8.13
C GLY A 161 -8.64 -2.33 6.83
N ILE A 162 -7.64 -1.94 6.03
CA ILE A 162 -7.24 -2.67 4.81
C ILE A 162 -6.84 -4.10 5.18
N LYS A 163 -6.05 -4.29 6.25
CA LYS A 163 -5.66 -5.62 6.75
C LYS A 163 -6.89 -6.46 7.07
N GLN A 164 -7.81 -5.93 7.88
CA GLN A 164 -9.02 -6.65 8.29
C GLN A 164 -9.89 -7.04 7.08
N ALA A 165 -10.20 -6.07 6.23
CA ALA A 165 -11.00 -6.30 5.02
C ALA A 165 -10.32 -7.32 4.08
N SER A 166 -9.00 -7.22 3.90
CA SER A 166 -8.24 -8.17 3.07
C SER A 166 -8.30 -9.61 3.62
N LEU A 167 -8.13 -9.79 4.93
CA LEU A 167 -8.16 -11.11 5.57
C LEU A 167 -9.56 -11.75 5.54
N GLN A 168 -10.63 -10.95 5.54
CA GLN A 168 -12.01 -11.45 5.40
C GLN A 168 -12.32 -12.07 4.03
N ARG A 169 -11.48 -11.82 3.02
CA ARG A 169 -11.63 -12.38 1.67
C ARG A 169 -10.95 -13.74 1.51
N LEU A 170 -10.45 -14.30 2.59
CA LEU A 170 -9.72 -15.56 2.61
C LEU A 170 -10.50 -16.61 3.37
N ASP A 171 -10.31 -17.87 2.98
CA ASP A 171 -10.89 -19.01 3.66
C ASP A 171 -10.07 -19.35 4.91
N GLY A 172 -10.36 -18.65 6.01
CA GLY A 172 -9.81 -18.94 7.34
C GLY A 172 -8.59 -18.09 7.76
N PRO A 173 -8.06 -18.33 8.99
CA PRO A 173 -6.98 -17.54 9.56
C PRO A 173 -5.68 -17.64 8.73
N SER A 174 -5.13 -16.50 8.33
CA SER A 174 -3.91 -16.40 7.54
C SER A 174 -2.85 -15.53 8.23
N PRO A 175 -2.19 -16.01 9.31
CA PRO A 175 -1.21 -15.22 10.07
C PRO A 175 0.01 -14.83 9.23
N GLU A 176 0.42 -15.69 8.29
CA GLU A 176 1.50 -15.37 7.35
C GLU A 176 1.13 -14.19 6.46
N LEU A 177 -0.13 -14.10 6.03
CA LEU A 177 -0.59 -12.96 5.24
C LEU A 177 -0.66 -11.68 6.07
N ALA A 178 -1.15 -11.79 7.31
CA ALA A 178 -1.22 -10.68 8.25
C ALA A 178 0.15 -10.00 8.44
N ALA A 179 1.24 -10.77 8.43
CA ALA A 179 2.60 -10.26 8.59
C ALA A 179 3.01 -9.23 7.52
N TYR A 180 2.54 -9.36 6.27
CA TYR A 180 2.83 -8.38 5.22
C TYR A 180 2.18 -7.02 5.50
N PHE A 181 0.95 -7.03 6.02
CA PHE A 181 0.27 -5.81 6.45
C PHE A 181 0.94 -5.23 7.69
N ASP A 182 1.25 -6.08 8.67
CA ASP A 182 1.88 -5.68 9.93
C ASP A 182 3.23 -5.03 9.72
N HIS A 183 4.00 -5.49 8.73
CA HIS A 183 5.23 -4.84 8.31
C HIS A 183 5.01 -3.37 7.96
N LEU A 184 4.10 -3.06 7.03
CA LEU A 184 3.85 -1.67 6.62
C LEU A 184 3.19 -0.83 7.73
N ILE A 185 2.28 -1.42 8.52
CA ILE A 185 1.69 -0.77 9.70
C ILE A 185 2.78 -0.38 10.70
N THR A 186 3.73 -1.27 10.95
CA THR A 186 4.84 -1.04 11.87
C THR A 186 5.74 0.07 11.37
N GLN A 187 6.07 0.10 10.07
CA GLN A 187 6.84 1.19 9.47
C GLN A 187 6.10 2.54 9.60
N LEU A 188 4.80 2.57 9.32
CA LEU A 188 4.00 3.80 9.38
C LEU A 188 3.84 4.32 10.81
N LYS A 189 3.77 3.44 11.82
CA LYS A 189 3.72 3.82 13.23
C LYS A 189 5.01 4.54 13.69
N GLN A 190 6.13 4.33 13.02
CA GLN A 190 7.41 4.99 13.32
C GLN A 190 7.48 6.44 12.80
N PHE A 191 6.48 6.90 12.05
CA PHE A 191 6.49 8.27 11.51
C PHE A 191 6.18 9.34 12.56
N ARG A 192 5.72 8.90 13.75
CA ARG A 192 5.31 9.71 14.89
C ARG A 192 6.50 10.25 15.68
#